data_AF-A0A7L2RBH2-F1
#
_entry.id   AF-A0A7L2RBH2-F1
#
_cell.length_a   1.000
_cell.length_b   1.000
_cell.length_c   1.000
_cell.angle_alpha   90.00
_cell.angle_beta   90.00
_cell.angle_gamma   90.00
#
_symmetry.space_group_name_H-M   'P 1'
#
loop_
_entity.id
_entity.type
_entity.pdbx_description
1 polymer ?
#
loop_
_entity_poly.entity_id
_entity_poly.type
_entity_poly.pdbx_seq_one_letter_code
_entity_poly.pdbx_strand_id
1 'polypeptide(L)' 'APSFAQASYTVEVPEDLPVGALVLQLVAEDPDEGTNGQVSYYLGNESLGMFQVEPQSG' A
#
# COMPACT_ATOMS: atom_id res chain seq x y z
N ALA A 1 10.65 -6.42 -11.79
CA ALA A 1 9.21 -6.09 -11.74
C ALA A 1 8.66 -6.37 -10.35
N PRO A 2 7.88 -5.45 -9.77
CA PRO A 2 7.54 -5.49 -8.35
C PRO A 2 6.46 -6.53 -8.04
N SER A 3 6.57 -7.16 -6.87
CA SER A 3 5.62 -8.17 -6.40
C SER A 3 5.31 -8.01 -4.92
N PHE A 4 4.04 -8.19 -4.55
CA PHE A 4 3.62 -8.26 -3.14
C PHE A 4 3.80 -9.67 -2.60
N ALA A 5 4.04 -9.78 -1.29
CA ALA A 5 4.18 -11.07 -0.60
C ALA A 5 2.90 -11.93 -0.65
N GLN A 6 1.73 -11.29 -0.69
CA GLN A 6 0.41 -11.94 -0.76
C GLN A 6 -0.42 -11.38 -1.92
N ALA A 7 -1.27 -12.23 -2.49
CA ALA A 7 -2.19 -11.85 -3.57
C ALA A 7 -3.36 -10.97 -3.09
N SER A 8 -3.70 -11.04 -1.81
CA SER A 8 -4.73 -10.22 -1.18
C SER A 8 -4.42 -9.99 0.30
N TYR A 9 -4.80 -8.82 0.79
CA TYR A 9 -4.72 -8.43 2.20
C TYR A 9 -6.10 -8.00 2.68
N THR A 10 -6.50 -8.51 3.85
CA THR A 10 -7.76 -8.15 4.50
C THR A 10 -7.46 -7.77 5.93
N VAL A 11 -8.00 -6.64 6.38
CA VAL A 11 -7.85 -6.13 7.74
C VAL A 11 -9.19 -5.60 8.23
N GLU A 12 -9.45 -5.76 9.53
CA GLU A 12 -10.60 -5.18 10.20
C GLU A 12 -10.21 -3.82 10.79
N VAL A 13 -11.03 -2.80 10.53
CA VAL A 13 -10.75 -1.42 10.94
C VAL A 13 -11.85 -0.97 11.92
N PRO A 14 -11.49 -0.50 13.13
CA PRO A 14 -12.47 0.08 14.07
C PRO A 14 -13.18 1.30 13.48
N GLU A 15 -14.47 1.45 13.74
CA GLU A 15 -15.26 2.59 13.24
C GLU A 15 -14.87 3.94 13.85
N ASP A 16 -14.24 3.91 15.03
CA ASP A 16 -13.78 5.07 15.77
C ASP A 16 -12.31 5.44 15.49
N LEU A 17 -11.68 4.77 14.53
CA LEU A 17 -10.30 5.03 14.16
C LEU A 17 -10.15 6.46 13.58
N PRO A 18 -9.21 7.28 14.10
CA PRO A 18 -9.08 8.66 13.64
C PRO A 18 -8.51 8.73 12.21
N VAL A 19 -8.89 9.80 11.50
CA VAL A 19 -8.37 10.09 10.15
C VAL A 19 -6.84 10.23 10.19
N GLY A 20 -6.17 9.55 9.26
CA GLY A 20 -4.71 9.53 9.16
C GLY A 20 -4.03 8.45 10.03
N ALA A 21 -4.80 7.63 10.74
CA ALA A 21 -4.24 6.45 11.39
C ALA A 21 -3.75 5.42 10.37
N LEU A 22 -2.69 4.70 10.72
CA LEU A 22 -2.16 3.59 9.93
C LEU A 22 -3.14 2.42 9.97
N VAL A 23 -3.60 1.98 8.80
CA VAL A 23 -4.51 0.83 8.65
C VAL A 23 -3.73 -0.44 8.29
N LEU A 24 -2.85 -0.34 7.31
CA LEU A 24 -2.04 -1.43 6.80
C LEU A 24 -0.75 -0.85 6.22
N GLN A 25 0.36 -1.56 6.37
CA GLN A 25 1.61 -1.27 5.68
C GLN A 25 1.88 -2.37 4.68
N LEU A 26 2.13 -1.99 3.43
CA LEU A 26 2.41 -2.94 2.34
C LEU A 26 3.88 -2.90 1.96
N VAL A 27 4.42 -4.07 1.62
CA VAL A 27 5.77 -4.19 1.06
C VAL A 27 5.67 -4.95 -0.25
N ALA A 28 6.13 -4.32 -1.32
CA ALA A 28 6.38 -4.93 -2.60
C ALA A 28 7.88 -4.93 -2.87
N GLU A 29 8.39 -6.07 -3.34
CA GLU A 29 9.80 -6.28 -3.66
C GLU A 29 9.97 -6.39 -5.17
N ASP A 30 10.95 -5.66 -5.70
CA ASP A 30 11.41 -5.78 -7.08
C ASP A 30 12.86 -6.29 -7.06
N PRO A 31 13.19 -7.43 -7.72
CA PRO A 31 14.55 -7.97 -7.75
C PRO A 31 15.52 -7.16 -8.63
N ASP A 32 15.04 -6.16 -9.38
CA ASP A 32 15.87 -5.36 -10.27
C ASP A 32 16.74 -4.37 -9.48
N GLU A 33 18.01 -4.20 -9.89
CA GLU A 33 18.95 -3.31 -9.19
C GLU A 33 18.84 -1.84 -9.62
N GLY A 34 19.21 -0.94 -8.70
CA GLY A 34 19.25 0.50 -8.94
C GLY A 34 17.86 1.12 -9.04
N THR A 35 17.69 2.12 -9.91
CA THR A 35 16.41 2.82 -10.10
C THR A 35 15.30 1.92 -10.65
N ASN A 36 15.66 0.80 -11.28
CA ASN A 36 14.68 -0.15 -11.81
C ASN A 36 13.99 -0.98 -10.72
N GLY A 37 14.56 -1.03 -9.51
CA GLY A 37 13.94 -1.64 -8.34
C GLY A 37 13.11 -0.68 -7.50
N GLN A 38 12.98 0.59 -7.90
CA GLN A 38 12.22 1.56 -7.12
C GLN A 38 10.72 1.35 -7.30
N VAL A 39 10.04 1.05 -6.19
CA VAL A 39 8.60 0.80 -6.17
C VAL A 39 7.85 2.06 -5.76
N SER A 40 6.68 2.29 -6.37
CA SER A 40 5.74 3.33 -5.96
C SER A 40 4.33 2.78 -5.82
N TYR A 41 3.67 3.08 -4.70
CA TYR A 41 2.34 2.59 -4.39
C TYR A 41 1.26 3.60 -4.82
N TYR A 42 0.10 3.10 -5.25
CA TYR A 42 -1.07 3.90 -5.56
C TYR A 42 -2.35 3.09 -5.28
N LEU A 43 -3.42 3.79 -4.91
CA LEU A 43 -4.74 3.17 -4.76
C LEU A 43 -5.47 3.20 -6.11
N GLY A 44 -6.17 2.12 -6.41
CA GLY A 44 -7.11 2.09 -7.53
C GLY A 44 -8.28 3.06 -7.33
N ASN A 45 -9.03 3.31 -8.41
CA ASN A 45 -10.14 4.26 -8.44
C ASN A 45 -11.33 3.92 -7.52
N GLU A 46 -11.31 2.78 -6.83
CA GLU A 46 -12.40 2.28 -5.99
C GLU A 46 -12.35 2.75 -4.54
N SER A 47 -11.28 3.45 -4.12
CA SER A 47 -11.11 3.88 -2.72
C SER A 47 -12.08 4.99 -2.29
N LEU A 48 -12.79 5.64 -3.23
CA LEU A 48 -13.70 6.78 -3.01
C LEU A 48 -13.06 7.94 -2.21
N GLY A 49 -11.74 8.00 -2.12
CA GLY A 49 -11.00 8.97 -1.29
C GLY A 49 -11.05 8.69 0.22
N MET A 50 -11.59 7.54 0.65
CA MET A 50 -11.69 7.18 2.07
C MET A 50 -10.36 6.70 2.64
N PHE A 51 -9.50 6.13 1.80
CA PHE A 51 -8.17 5.67 2.16
C PHE A 51 -7.11 6.39 1.34
N GLN A 52 -5.91 6.47 1.90
CA GLN A 52 -4.72 7.03 1.27
C GLN A 52 -3.58 6.02 1.43
N VAL A 53 -2.65 6.04 0.47
CA VAL A 53 -1.43 5.22 0.48
C VAL A 53 -0.26 6.17 0.29
N GLU A 54 0.82 5.96 1.03
CA GLU A 54 2.03 6.77 0.87
C GLU A 54 2.88 6.16 -0.25
N PRO A 55 3.16 6.87 -1.35
CA PRO A 55 3.79 6.26 -2.53
C PRO A 55 5.13 5.59 -2.27
N GLN A 56 5.88 5.99 -1.24
CA GLN A 56 7.21 5.42 -0.96
C GLN A 56 7.22 4.34 0.11
N SER A 57 6.29 4.37 1.06
CA SER A 57 6.29 3.46 2.21
C SER A 57 5.16 2.42 2.18
N GLY A 58 4.20 2.57 1.27
CA GLY A 58 2.98 1.77 1.23
C GLY A 58 2.01 2.21 2.30
#